data_AF-D8QGT0-F1
#
_entry.id   AF-D8QGT0-F1
#
_cell.length_a   1.000
_cell.length_b   1.000
_cell.length_c   1.000
_cell.angle_alpha   90.00
_cell.angle_beta   90.00
_cell.angle_gamma   90.00
#
_symmetry.space_group_name_H-M   'P 1'
#
loop_
_entity.id
_entity.type
_entity.pdbx_description
1 polymer ?
#
loop_
_entity_poly.entity_id
_entity_poly.type
_entity_poly.pdbx_seq_one_letter_code
_entity_poly.pdbx_strand_id
1 'polypeptide(L)'
;MPGRLHVRFAEHKNEYFFPKDYKRKRATSLPPPPPPAQDYLQVPSKHASHASFDGAFRAPAHVPSSHGTHSPASRIGSHLLPSHGTHSPHGSHSSSSPNGAHSSHTSSSSQGTPLSASRTQALPPPSPAQAPSHIPSSTSSYPPTPTRALRPRRYSDSSRYGPAYAHIHPLLARDKQLPPLRFDLRRRPRHITDAHRHHLPSKLLAEPATNPPVAALTVASSRLPWAFRIEGATRSERYDAAYVSVRDVLDGLYAAMRAPVGEREYKAYADRRGVRHAFAERCRVSSRPAEEKAQGLRRVDLLTTRIWFAGLERGDGGVWNLRLAESEVAK
;
A
#
# COMPACT_ATOMS: atom_id res chain seq x y z
N MET A 1 -33.82 -34.18 9.68
CA MET A 1 -32.74 -34.07 10.68
C MET A 1 -31.40 -34.15 9.96
N PRO A 2 -30.73 -33.02 9.62
CA PRO A 2 -29.45 -33.09 8.92
C PRO A 2 -28.32 -33.47 9.90
N GLY A 3 -27.55 -34.50 9.54
CA GLY A 3 -26.45 -35.05 10.32
C GLY A 3 -25.29 -34.06 10.47
N ARG A 4 -24.93 -33.77 11.72
CA ARG A 4 -23.81 -32.90 12.11
C ARG A 4 -22.50 -33.66 11.96
N LEU A 5 -21.84 -33.51 10.79
CA LEU A 5 -20.48 -33.98 10.52
C LEU A 5 -19.51 -33.43 11.57
N HIS A 6 -19.09 -34.28 12.51
CA HIS A 6 -18.01 -33.99 13.45
C HIS A 6 -16.67 -34.16 12.73
N VAL A 7 -16.12 -33.06 12.23
CA VAL A 7 -14.73 -33.02 11.76
C VAL A 7 -13.83 -33.02 12.99
N ARG A 8 -13.29 -34.18 13.35
CA ARG A 8 -12.23 -34.30 14.36
C ARG A 8 -10.93 -33.77 13.76
N PHE A 9 -10.53 -32.58 14.16
CA PHE A 9 -9.18 -32.09 13.92
C PHE A 9 -8.24 -32.84 14.88
N ALA A 10 -7.43 -33.75 14.34
CA ALA A 10 -6.34 -34.35 15.08
C ALA A 10 -5.39 -33.23 15.55
N GLU A 11 -5.26 -33.06 16.86
CA GLU A 11 -4.28 -32.17 17.48
C GLU A 11 -2.87 -32.74 17.27
N HIS A 12 -2.36 -32.68 16.03
CA HIS A 12 -0.93 -32.78 15.83
C HIS A 12 -0.29 -31.60 16.55
N LYS A 13 0.60 -31.91 17.49
CA LYS A 13 1.58 -30.98 18.07
C LYS A 13 2.47 -30.47 16.92
N ASN A 14 1.93 -29.55 16.12
CA ASN A 14 2.69 -28.79 15.16
C ASN A 14 3.55 -27.85 16.00
N GLU A 15 4.77 -28.31 16.31
CA GLU A 15 5.90 -27.40 16.49
C GLU A 15 5.89 -26.50 15.25
N TYR A 16 5.34 -25.31 15.41
CA TYR A 16 5.41 -24.30 14.37
C TYR A 16 6.88 -24.06 14.16
N PHE A 17 7.33 -24.48 12.99
CA PHE A 17 8.63 -24.19 12.42
C PHE A 17 8.71 -22.67 12.25
N PHE A 18 8.94 -21.93 13.35
CA PHE A 18 9.82 -20.78 13.28
C PHE A 18 11.08 -21.37 12.67
N PRO A 19 11.46 -21.01 11.43
CA PRO A 19 12.72 -21.50 10.89
C PRO A 19 13.79 -21.06 11.89
N LYS A 20 14.30 -21.99 12.70
CA LYS A 20 15.32 -21.70 13.72
C LYS A 20 16.63 -21.23 13.06
N ASP A 21 16.70 -21.30 11.72
CA ASP A 21 17.86 -21.03 10.90
C ASP A 21 17.64 -19.99 9.80
N TYR A 22 17.01 -18.85 10.10
CA TYR A 22 17.53 -17.61 9.50
C TYR A 22 18.80 -17.23 10.27
N LYS A 23 19.83 -18.09 10.18
CA LYS A 23 21.20 -17.61 10.27
C LYS A 23 21.31 -16.58 9.14
N ARG A 24 21.08 -15.31 9.49
CA ARG A 24 21.70 -14.17 8.83
C ARG A 24 23.10 -14.67 8.51
N LYS A 25 23.41 -14.92 7.24
CA LYS A 25 24.80 -15.03 6.82
C LYS A 25 25.44 -13.80 7.42
N ARG A 26 26.22 -13.99 8.49
CA ARG A 26 27.02 -12.93 9.07
C ARG A 26 27.80 -12.42 7.88
N ALA A 27 27.51 -11.20 7.45
CA ALA A 27 28.48 -10.43 6.70
C ALA A 27 29.78 -10.59 7.48
N THR A 28 30.79 -11.07 6.77
CA THR A 28 32.16 -11.23 7.24
C THR A 28 32.47 -10.04 8.15
N SER A 29 32.73 -10.36 9.42
CA SER A 29 33.01 -9.44 10.51
C SER A 29 33.91 -8.29 10.03
N LEU A 30 33.33 -7.11 9.78
CA LEU A 30 34.11 -5.88 9.79
C LEU A 30 34.68 -5.71 11.20
N PRO A 31 35.97 -5.33 11.34
CA PRO A 31 36.56 -5.08 12.65
C PRO A 31 35.74 -4.02 13.39
N PRO A 32 35.62 -4.11 14.72
CA PRO A 32 34.89 -3.12 15.51
C PRO A 32 35.52 -1.73 15.27
N PRO A 33 34.70 -0.67 15.14
CA PRO A 33 35.24 0.69 15.07
C PRO A 33 36.05 0.99 16.34
N PRO A 34 37.15 1.77 16.22
CA PRO A 34 37.93 2.16 17.39
C PRO A 34 37.04 2.88 18.41
N PRO A 35 37.28 2.68 19.72
CA PRO A 35 36.51 3.34 20.74
C PRO A 35 36.61 4.86 20.58
N PRO A 36 35.51 5.62 20.80
CA PRO A 36 35.56 7.07 20.80
C PRO A 36 36.54 7.52 21.90
N ALA A 37 37.39 8.49 21.58
CA ALA A 37 38.28 9.13 22.54
C ALA A 37 37.46 9.62 23.74
N GLN A 38 37.71 9.04 24.91
CA GLN A 38 37.11 9.49 26.15
C GLN A 38 37.83 10.75 26.60
N ASP A 39 37.28 11.91 26.26
CA ASP A 39 37.58 13.15 26.96
C ASP A 39 37.06 13.02 28.40
N TYR A 40 38.00 12.90 29.34
CA TYR A 40 37.75 12.90 30.77
C TYR A 40 37.23 14.28 31.19
N LEU A 41 35.90 14.46 31.22
CA LEU A 41 35.27 15.55 31.94
C LEU A 41 35.29 15.24 33.44
N GLN A 42 36.15 15.98 34.16
CA GLN A 42 36.18 16.04 35.62
C GLN A 42 34.80 16.46 36.15
N VAL A 43 34.25 15.61 37.03
CA VAL A 43 33.06 15.94 37.83
C VAL A 43 33.54 16.57 39.14
N PRO A 44 33.20 17.82 39.46
CA PRO A 44 33.42 18.35 40.79
C PRO A 44 32.34 17.83 41.75
N SER A 45 32.81 17.09 42.75
CA SER A 45 32.09 16.76 43.98
C SER A 45 31.70 18.04 44.72
N LYS A 46 30.45 18.15 45.20
CA LYS A 46 30.08 19.06 46.30
C LYS A 46 28.73 18.70 46.95
N HIS A 47 28.86 18.21 48.17
CA HIS A 47 28.08 18.47 49.39
C HIS A 47 26.61 18.86 49.30
N ALA A 48 25.81 17.99 49.92
CA ALA A 48 24.46 18.26 50.41
C ALA A 48 24.44 19.41 51.43
N SER A 49 23.47 20.30 51.29
CA SER A 49 22.94 21.10 52.39
C SER A 49 21.44 21.34 52.18
N HIS A 50 20.69 21.01 53.24
CA HIS A 50 19.27 21.30 53.44
C HIS A 50 19.03 22.82 53.45
N ALA A 51 17.99 23.28 52.75
CA ALA A 51 17.25 24.48 53.14
C ALA A 51 15.84 24.46 52.52
N SER A 52 14.82 24.55 53.38
CA SER A 52 13.46 24.94 53.04
C SER A 52 13.43 26.31 52.37
N PHE A 53 12.54 26.51 51.41
CA PHE A 53 11.99 27.84 51.13
C PHE A 53 10.57 27.75 50.55
N ASP A 54 9.62 28.28 51.32
CA ASP A 54 8.26 28.62 50.90
C ASP A 54 8.27 29.82 49.92
N GLY A 55 7.26 29.89 49.07
CA GLY A 55 6.63 31.18 48.76
C GLY A 55 6.85 31.80 47.38
N ALA A 56 5.70 32.05 46.75
CA ALA A 56 5.33 33.23 45.97
C ALA A 56 5.81 33.39 44.50
N PHE A 57 4.82 33.28 43.62
CA PHE A 57 4.50 34.16 42.49
C PHE A 57 5.59 35.10 41.95
N ARG A 58 6.01 34.86 40.69
CA ARG A 58 6.28 35.95 39.75
C ARG A 58 6.25 35.47 38.29
N ALA A 59 5.35 36.05 37.51
CA ALA A 59 5.34 35.94 36.05
C ALA A 59 6.54 36.70 35.43
N PRO A 60 7.10 36.27 34.29
CA PRO A 60 7.96 37.10 33.48
C PRO A 60 7.24 37.65 32.25
N ALA A 61 7.57 38.90 32.00
CA ALA A 61 7.04 39.79 31.00
C ALA A 61 7.57 39.52 29.58
N HIS A 62 6.85 40.13 28.64
CA HIS A 62 7.18 40.36 27.24
C HIS A 62 8.65 40.75 27.00
N VAL A 63 9.24 40.19 25.94
CA VAL A 63 10.45 40.70 25.29
C VAL A 63 10.14 40.92 23.79
N PRO A 64 10.51 42.08 23.20
CA PRO A 64 10.10 42.46 21.86
C PRO A 64 11.01 41.95 20.74
N SER A 65 10.37 41.94 19.57
CA SER A 65 10.86 41.75 18.20
C SER A 65 12.19 42.46 17.87
N SER A 66 13.11 41.75 17.21
CA SER A 66 14.25 42.34 16.52
C SER A 66 14.24 41.98 15.03
N HIS A 67 14.12 43.01 14.20
CA HIS A 67 14.33 42.98 12.76
C HIS A 67 15.75 42.51 12.41
N GLY A 68 15.87 41.64 11.41
CA GLY A 68 17.12 41.21 10.81
C GLY A 68 17.02 41.30 9.28
N THR A 69 17.85 42.17 8.72
CA THR A 69 17.92 42.66 7.36
C THR A 69 18.82 41.84 6.43
N HIS A 70 18.45 41.81 5.15
CA HIS A 70 19.28 41.80 3.92
C HIS A 70 20.25 40.64 3.55
N SER A 71 19.93 40.02 2.39
CA SER A 71 20.80 39.79 1.20
C SER A 71 21.88 38.69 1.21
N PRO A 72 22.46 38.28 0.04
CA PRO A 72 22.06 38.49 -1.38
C PRO A 72 22.08 37.20 -2.24
N ALA A 73 21.67 37.41 -3.50
CA ALA A 73 21.72 36.50 -4.64
C ALA A 73 23.13 36.06 -5.08
N SER A 74 23.20 34.86 -5.67
CA SER A 74 24.13 34.35 -6.71
C SER A 74 24.00 32.82 -6.70
N ARG A 75 24.00 32.05 -7.79
CA ARG A 75 24.78 32.19 -9.01
C ARG A 75 24.17 31.31 -10.11
N ILE A 76 24.32 31.83 -11.32
CA ILE A 76 24.12 31.17 -12.61
C ILE A 76 25.14 30.02 -12.74
N GLY A 77 24.68 28.87 -13.23
CA GLY A 77 25.52 27.72 -13.55
C GLY A 77 24.83 26.85 -14.60
N SER A 78 25.10 27.17 -15.85
CA SER A 78 24.59 26.52 -17.04
C SER A 78 25.60 25.49 -17.57
N HIS A 79 25.08 24.58 -18.43
CA HIS A 79 25.78 23.69 -19.35
C HIS A 79 26.34 22.38 -18.78
N LEU A 80 25.81 21.23 -19.24
CA LEU A 80 26.50 20.30 -20.16
C LEU A 80 25.58 19.12 -20.56
N LEU A 81 25.84 18.65 -21.77
CA LEU A 81 25.04 17.82 -22.69
C LEU A 81 24.97 16.31 -22.33
N PRO A 82 24.10 15.54 -23.01
CA PRO A 82 23.83 14.13 -22.70
C PRO A 82 24.89 13.18 -23.27
N SER A 83 25.26 12.17 -22.47
CA SER A 83 26.09 11.05 -22.90
C SER A 83 25.23 9.98 -23.58
N HIS A 84 25.39 9.85 -24.90
CA HIS A 84 24.94 8.71 -25.68
C HIS A 84 25.80 7.48 -25.35
N GLY A 85 25.18 6.43 -24.79
CA GLY A 85 25.77 5.11 -24.66
C GLY A 85 25.18 4.18 -25.71
N THR A 86 25.99 3.79 -26.68
CA THR A 86 25.69 2.86 -27.76
C THR A 86 26.28 1.47 -27.46
N HIS A 87 25.61 0.43 -27.98
CA HIS A 87 26.05 -0.97 -28.13
C HIS A 87 26.24 -1.77 -26.82
N SER A 88 25.80 -3.02 -26.67
CA SER A 88 26.25 -4.21 -27.44
C SER A 88 25.48 -5.49 -26.97
N PRO A 89 25.77 -6.74 -27.42
CA PRO A 89 24.83 -7.55 -28.21
C PRO A 89 24.47 -8.93 -27.60
N HIS A 90 23.66 -9.68 -28.35
CA HIS A 90 23.53 -11.16 -28.42
C HIS A 90 24.09 -12.03 -27.28
N GLY A 91 23.18 -12.79 -26.65
CA GLY A 91 23.51 -13.97 -25.84
C GLY A 91 22.59 -15.14 -26.19
N SER A 92 22.98 -15.88 -27.23
CA SER A 92 22.42 -17.17 -27.64
C SER A 92 23.04 -18.27 -26.78
N HIS A 93 22.25 -19.06 -26.06
CA HIS A 93 22.71 -20.33 -25.49
C HIS A 93 21.76 -21.46 -25.85
N SER A 94 22.21 -22.22 -26.82
CA SER A 94 21.67 -23.49 -27.28
C SER A 94 21.93 -24.60 -26.26
N SER A 95 20.92 -25.45 -26.08
CA SER A 95 20.97 -26.92 -25.97
C SER A 95 22.26 -27.62 -25.55
N SER A 96 22.19 -28.42 -24.48
CA SER A 96 22.74 -29.80 -24.46
C SER A 96 22.04 -30.66 -23.39
N SER A 97 21.39 -31.73 -23.87
CA SER A 97 20.94 -32.97 -23.19
C SER A 97 22.14 -33.72 -22.49
N PRO A 98 22.04 -34.93 -21.87
CA PRO A 98 20.99 -35.95 -22.00
C PRO A 98 20.71 -36.93 -20.82
N ASN A 99 19.72 -37.81 -21.07
CA ASN A 99 19.61 -39.24 -20.71
C ASN A 99 19.29 -39.73 -19.28
N GLY A 100 18.37 -40.70 -19.26
CA GLY A 100 18.01 -41.57 -18.13
C GLY A 100 16.50 -41.78 -18.04
N ALA A 101 15.80 -42.24 -19.09
CA ALA A 101 15.58 -43.66 -19.41
C ALA A 101 15.01 -44.48 -18.24
N HIS A 102 13.68 -44.64 -18.17
CA HIS A 102 13.03 -45.92 -17.83
C HIS A 102 11.62 -45.97 -18.46
N SER A 103 11.54 -46.83 -19.46
CA SER A 103 10.38 -47.58 -19.98
C SER A 103 9.58 -48.22 -18.83
N SER A 104 8.29 -48.57 -18.92
CA SER A 104 7.46 -48.89 -20.08
C SER A 104 6.00 -49.22 -19.69
N HIS A 105 5.16 -49.41 -20.72
CA HIS A 105 3.87 -50.13 -20.76
C HIS A 105 2.64 -49.31 -20.26
N THR A 106 1.48 -49.21 -20.91
CA THR A 106 0.86 -50.04 -21.97
C THR A 106 -0.44 -49.37 -22.48
N SER A 107 -0.79 -49.66 -23.75
CA SER A 107 -2.15 -49.72 -24.33
C SER A 107 -2.90 -48.39 -24.59
N SER A 108 -2.95 -47.88 -25.83
CA SER A 108 -3.81 -48.31 -26.96
C SER A 108 -5.32 -48.16 -26.71
N SER A 109 -5.92 -47.08 -27.22
CA SER A 109 -7.17 -47.21 -27.99
C SER A 109 -7.35 -45.99 -28.90
N SER A 110 -7.40 -46.31 -30.18
CA SER A 110 -7.77 -45.52 -31.34
C SER A 110 -9.23 -45.08 -31.29
N GLN A 111 -9.51 -43.83 -31.61
CA GLN A 111 -10.67 -43.46 -32.43
C GLN A 111 -10.42 -42.10 -33.06
N GLY A 112 -10.13 -42.12 -34.36
CA GLY A 112 -10.08 -40.93 -35.19
C GLY A 112 -11.49 -40.38 -35.43
N THR A 113 -11.59 -39.08 -35.61
CA THR A 113 -12.71 -38.43 -36.31
C THR A 113 -12.23 -37.12 -36.95
N PRO A 114 -12.94 -36.66 -37.99
CA PRO A 114 -12.31 -36.08 -39.17
C PRO A 114 -12.20 -34.57 -39.16
N LEU A 115 -11.30 -34.11 -40.03
CA LEU A 115 -11.20 -32.77 -40.59
C LEU A 115 -12.59 -32.24 -40.97
N SER A 116 -13.03 -31.16 -40.33
CA SER A 116 -14.23 -30.43 -40.73
C SER A 116 -13.86 -29.06 -41.25
N ALA A 117 -14.41 -28.79 -42.43
CA ALA A 117 -13.99 -27.79 -43.38
C ALA A 117 -14.32 -26.36 -42.97
N SER A 118 -13.48 -25.47 -43.49
CA SER A 118 -13.61 -24.02 -43.56
C SER A 118 -15.03 -23.59 -43.93
N ARG A 119 -15.71 -22.93 -43.00
CA ARG A 119 -16.96 -22.21 -43.29
C ARG A 119 -16.68 -20.71 -43.33
N THR A 120 -16.44 -20.22 -44.54
CA THR A 120 -16.42 -18.81 -44.89
C THR A 120 -17.81 -18.24 -44.64
N GLN A 121 -18.03 -17.59 -43.50
CA GLN A 121 -19.26 -16.83 -43.27
C GLN A 121 -19.14 -15.49 -44.01
N ALA A 122 -20.04 -15.32 -44.97
CA ALA A 122 -20.25 -14.08 -45.69
C ALA A 122 -20.67 -12.95 -44.73
N LEU A 123 -20.02 -11.81 -44.89
CA LEU A 123 -20.33 -10.56 -44.21
C LEU A 123 -21.72 -10.04 -44.65
N PRO A 124 -22.57 -9.56 -43.73
CA PRO A 124 -23.80 -8.86 -44.10
C PRO A 124 -23.49 -7.47 -44.71
N PRO A 125 -24.38 -6.96 -45.59
CA PRO A 125 -24.19 -5.69 -46.29
C PRO A 125 -24.25 -4.47 -45.34
N PRO A 126 -23.53 -3.37 -45.67
CA PRO A 126 -23.56 -2.14 -44.89
C PRO A 126 -24.94 -1.47 -44.97
N SER A 127 -25.52 -1.15 -43.82
CA SER A 127 -26.75 -0.35 -43.74
C SER A 127 -26.54 1.08 -44.25
N PRO A 128 -27.54 1.68 -44.93
CA PRO A 128 -27.43 3.00 -45.53
C PRO A 128 -27.33 4.10 -44.46
N ALA A 129 -26.47 5.07 -44.75
CA ALA A 129 -26.27 6.29 -43.99
C ALA A 129 -27.58 7.09 -43.86
N GLN A 130 -28.03 7.29 -42.62
CA GLN A 130 -29.05 8.30 -42.31
C GLN A 130 -28.36 9.65 -42.12
N ALA A 131 -28.79 10.62 -42.92
CA ALA A 131 -28.31 11.99 -42.90
C ALA A 131 -28.60 12.68 -41.55
N PRO A 132 -27.68 13.50 -41.02
CA PRO A 132 -27.93 14.30 -39.83
C PRO A 132 -28.87 15.47 -40.17
N SER A 133 -30.06 15.42 -39.60
CA SER A 133 -31.03 16.51 -39.56
C SER A 133 -30.43 17.74 -38.87
N HIS A 134 -30.56 18.87 -39.55
CA HIS A 134 -30.10 20.20 -39.16
C HIS A 134 -30.54 20.58 -37.74
N ILE A 135 -29.56 20.89 -36.89
CA ILE A 135 -29.79 21.56 -35.61
C ILE A 135 -29.85 23.06 -35.90
N PRO A 136 -30.93 23.78 -35.52
CA PRO A 136 -31.00 25.21 -35.71
C PRO A 136 -30.02 25.93 -34.78
N SER A 137 -29.03 26.60 -35.38
CA SER A 137 -28.13 27.54 -34.73
C SER A 137 -28.94 28.69 -34.11
N SER A 138 -29.21 28.58 -32.81
CA SER A 138 -29.67 29.73 -32.03
C SER A 138 -28.44 30.55 -31.64
N THR A 139 -28.12 31.52 -32.48
CA THR A 139 -27.10 32.55 -32.27
C THR A 139 -27.53 33.42 -31.09
N SER A 140 -27.20 33.00 -29.87
CA SER A 140 -27.38 33.83 -28.69
C SER A 140 -26.14 34.70 -28.51
N SER A 141 -26.24 35.94 -28.96
CA SER A 141 -25.26 37.01 -28.81
C SER A 141 -25.17 37.43 -27.34
N TYR A 142 -24.45 36.65 -26.52
CA TYR A 142 -24.03 37.12 -25.21
C TYR A 142 -22.78 37.98 -25.33
N PRO A 143 -22.70 39.12 -24.61
CA PRO A 143 -21.51 39.95 -24.60
C PRO A 143 -20.31 39.17 -24.06
N PRO A 144 -19.10 39.37 -24.62
CA PRO A 144 -17.89 38.70 -24.15
C PRO A 144 -17.64 39.11 -22.70
N THR A 145 -17.90 38.19 -21.76
CA THR A 145 -17.46 38.35 -20.38
C THR A 145 -15.94 38.45 -20.41
N PRO A 146 -15.34 39.48 -19.79
CA PRO A 146 -13.88 39.64 -19.78
C PRO A 146 -13.29 38.36 -19.19
N THR A 147 -12.52 37.66 -20.03
CA THR A 147 -11.79 36.46 -19.66
C THR A 147 -10.75 36.88 -18.63
N ARG A 148 -11.17 36.91 -17.36
CA ARG A 148 -10.30 37.13 -16.21
C ARG A 148 -9.32 35.97 -16.25
N ALA A 149 -8.14 36.22 -16.82
CA ALA A 149 -7.04 35.27 -16.89
C ALA A 149 -6.87 34.71 -15.48
N LEU A 150 -7.34 33.48 -15.30
CA LEU A 150 -7.20 32.73 -14.07
C LEU A 150 -5.70 32.45 -13.97
N ARG A 151 -4.97 33.40 -13.38
CA ARG A 151 -3.62 33.16 -12.92
C ARG A 151 -3.68 31.86 -12.13
N PRO A 152 -2.91 30.83 -12.51
CA PRO A 152 -2.86 29.59 -11.75
C PRO A 152 -2.64 29.98 -10.29
N ARG A 153 -3.64 29.72 -9.46
CA ARG A 153 -3.58 30.02 -8.03
C ARG A 153 -2.46 29.14 -7.51
N ARG A 154 -1.26 29.72 -7.40
CA ARG A 154 -0.09 29.01 -6.88
C ARG A 154 -0.52 28.50 -5.51
N TYR A 155 -0.59 27.18 -5.35
CA TYR A 155 -0.88 26.50 -4.10
C TYR A 155 0.35 26.65 -3.17
N SER A 156 0.70 27.89 -2.84
CA SER A 156 1.89 28.24 -2.08
C SER A 156 1.54 28.57 -0.64
N ASP A 157 0.75 27.73 0.05
CA ASP A 157 0.75 27.68 1.53
C ASP A 157 -0.04 26.49 2.12
N SER A 158 0.01 25.30 1.50
CA SER A 158 -0.57 24.08 2.11
C SER A 158 0.17 23.63 3.38
N SER A 159 1.30 24.27 3.73
CA SER A 159 2.06 23.97 4.94
C SER A 159 1.42 24.49 6.24
N ARG A 160 0.53 25.49 6.18
CA ARG A 160 -0.08 26.07 7.41
C ARG A 160 -1.32 25.34 7.90
N TYR A 161 -1.98 24.59 7.03
CA TYR A 161 -3.07 23.71 7.44
C TYR A 161 -2.43 22.37 7.79
N GLY A 162 -2.18 22.17 9.08
CA GLY A 162 -1.68 20.89 9.57
C GLY A 162 -2.54 19.71 9.08
N PRO A 163 -2.04 18.47 9.15
CA PRO A 163 -2.74 17.26 8.69
C PRO A 163 -4.14 17.06 9.31
N ALA A 164 -4.48 17.86 10.33
CA ALA A 164 -5.78 17.97 10.96
C ALA A 164 -6.92 18.52 10.06
N TYR A 165 -6.71 18.84 8.78
CA TYR A 165 -7.80 19.26 7.89
C TYR A 165 -7.92 18.43 6.61
N ALA A 166 -7.14 17.34 6.47
CA ALA A 166 -7.25 16.47 5.31
C ALA A 166 -8.56 15.66 5.34
N HIS A 167 -9.31 15.73 4.26
CA HIS A 167 -10.45 14.85 3.98
C HIS A 167 -9.97 13.64 3.17
N ILE A 168 -10.37 12.43 3.56
CA ILE A 168 -10.02 11.22 2.79
C ILE A 168 -10.86 11.13 1.53
N HIS A 169 -10.27 10.60 0.46
CA HIS A 169 -10.95 10.31 -0.79
C HIS A 169 -12.20 9.42 -0.57
N PRO A 170 -13.35 9.68 -1.23
CA PRO A 170 -14.59 8.93 -1.00
C PRO A 170 -14.46 7.41 -1.13
N LEU A 171 -13.65 6.92 -2.08
CA LEU A 171 -13.38 5.48 -2.23
C LEU A 171 -12.66 4.84 -1.03
N LEU A 172 -11.90 5.64 -0.30
CA LEU A 172 -11.18 5.19 0.88
C LEU A 172 -11.96 5.52 2.15
N ALA A 173 -12.97 6.38 2.10
CA ALA A 173 -13.77 6.76 3.25
C ALA A 173 -14.55 5.56 3.78
N ARG A 174 -14.67 5.48 5.11
CA ARG A 174 -15.57 4.52 5.76
C ARG A 174 -17.02 4.94 5.50
N ASP A 175 -17.73 4.15 4.71
CA ASP A 175 -19.18 4.18 4.64
C ASP A 175 -19.77 3.06 5.51
N LYS A 176 -20.79 3.38 6.31
CA LYS A 176 -21.49 2.40 7.16
C LYS A 176 -22.54 1.61 6.40
N GLN A 177 -23.11 2.18 5.33
CA GLN A 177 -24.22 1.59 4.59
C GLN A 177 -23.72 0.68 3.48
N LEU A 178 -22.76 1.15 2.68
CA LEU A 178 -22.21 0.38 1.59
C LEU A 178 -20.74 0.74 1.36
N PRO A 179 -19.79 -0.14 1.72
CA PRO A 179 -18.39 0.16 1.48
C PRO A 179 -18.17 0.35 -0.04
N PRO A 180 -17.59 1.49 -0.45
CA PRO A 180 -17.44 1.80 -1.88
C PRO A 180 -16.54 0.79 -2.60
N LEU A 181 -15.67 0.11 -1.85
CA LEU A 181 -14.70 -0.86 -2.35
C LEU A 181 -14.87 -2.23 -1.69
N ARG A 182 -14.81 -3.27 -2.52
CA ARG A 182 -14.62 -4.66 -2.09
C ARG A 182 -13.14 -5.01 -2.20
N PHE A 183 -12.44 -4.97 -1.06
CA PHE A 183 -11.02 -5.27 -1.02
C PHE A 183 -10.69 -6.26 0.10
N ASP A 184 -10.37 -7.50 -0.31
CA ASP A 184 -9.78 -8.53 0.57
C ASP A 184 -8.29 -8.25 0.73
N LEU A 185 -7.84 -7.91 1.94
CA LEU A 185 -6.46 -7.54 2.26
C LEU A 185 -5.46 -8.68 2.04
N ARG A 186 -5.91 -9.92 1.83
CA ARG A 186 -5.05 -11.05 1.45
C ARG A 186 -4.70 -11.04 -0.03
N ARG A 187 -5.51 -10.38 -0.86
CA ARG A 187 -5.38 -10.35 -2.33
C ARG A 187 -4.68 -9.08 -2.78
N ARG A 188 -4.01 -9.16 -3.94
CA ARG A 188 -3.36 -8.00 -4.55
C ARG A 188 -4.40 -6.94 -4.95
N PRO A 189 -4.07 -5.64 -4.91
CA PRO A 189 -5.00 -4.56 -5.26
C PRO A 189 -5.61 -4.61 -6.67
N ARG A 190 -4.99 -5.33 -7.63
CA ARG A 190 -5.62 -5.59 -8.94
C ARG A 190 -6.96 -6.35 -8.88
N HIS A 191 -7.25 -7.01 -7.77
CA HIS A 191 -8.50 -7.75 -7.55
C HIS A 191 -9.57 -6.91 -6.84
N ILE A 192 -9.28 -5.62 -6.61
CA ILE A 192 -10.25 -4.70 -6.02
C ILE A 192 -11.35 -4.44 -7.04
N THR A 193 -12.58 -4.44 -6.54
CA THR A 193 -13.75 -4.04 -7.28
C THR A 193 -14.56 -3.03 -6.49
N ASP A 194 -15.42 -2.29 -7.17
CA ASP A 194 -16.45 -1.50 -6.50
C ASP A 194 -17.56 -2.40 -5.90
N ALA A 195 -18.60 -1.77 -5.34
CA ALA A 195 -19.77 -2.45 -4.82
C ALA A 195 -20.49 -3.33 -5.87
N HIS A 196 -20.46 -2.92 -7.14
CA HIS A 196 -21.06 -3.61 -8.28
C HIS A 196 -20.14 -4.67 -8.92
N ARG A 197 -18.97 -4.93 -8.32
CA ARG A 197 -17.96 -5.89 -8.79
C ARG A 197 -17.28 -5.49 -10.09
N HIS A 198 -17.27 -4.21 -10.44
CA HIS A 198 -16.49 -3.68 -11.56
C HIS A 198 -15.07 -3.32 -11.12
N HIS A 199 -14.11 -3.50 -12.02
CA HIS A 199 -12.74 -3.05 -11.81
C HIS A 199 -12.69 -1.52 -11.82
N LEU A 200 -11.92 -0.96 -10.89
CA LEU A 200 -11.73 0.49 -10.81
C LEU A 200 -10.87 0.99 -11.98
N PRO A 201 -11.26 2.09 -12.64
CA PRO A 201 -10.44 2.66 -13.70
C PRO A 201 -9.12 3.22 -13.14
N SER A 202 -8.03 3.05 -13.90
CA SER A 202 -6.68 3.49 -13.49
C SER A 202 -6.60 4.98 -13.16
N LYS A 203 -7.39 5.82 -13.84
CA LYS A 203 -7.45 7.27 -13.59
C LYS A 203 -7.92 7.57 -12.16
N LEU A 204 -8.96 6.89 -11.71
CA LEU A 204 -9.55 7.04 -10.38
C LEU A 204 -8.57 6.56 -9.28
N LEU A 205 -7.82 5.49 -9.56
CA LEU A 205 -6.76 5.01 -8.67
C LEU A 205 -5.58 5.99 -8.55
N ALA A 206 -5.34 6.84 -9.55
CA ALA A 206 -4.27 7.85 -9.55
C ALA A 206 -4.68 9.16 -8.86
N GLU A 207 -5.95 9.29 -8.46
CA GLU A 207 -6.43 10.47 -7.74
C GLU A 207 -5.79 10.57 -6.34
N PRO A 208 -5.59 11.78 -5.79
CA PRO A 208 -5.08 11.96 -4.44
C PRO A 208 -5.95 11.23 -3.40
N ALA A 209 -5.31 10.52 -2.48
CA ALA A 209 -5.99 9.84 -1.38
C ALA A 209 -6.61 10.81 -0.36
N THR A 210 -6.19 12.08 -0.38
CA THR A 210 -6.65 13.13 0.53
C THR A 210 -6.84 14.45 -0.20
N ASN A 211 -7.69 15.31 0.37
CA ASN A 211 -7.85 16.70 -0.03
C ASN A 211 -7.70 17.60 1.21
N PRO A 212 -6.67 18.49 1.28
CA PRO A 212 -5.61 18.66 0.28
C PRO A 212 -4.71 17.42 0.15
N PRO A 213 -4.02 17.23 -1.00
CA PRO A 213 -3.08 16.11 -1.19
C PRO A 213 -1.91 16.16 -0.20
N VAL A 214 -1.57 15.02 0.39
CA VAL A 214 -0.44 14.86 1.32
C VAL A 214 0.64 13.95 0.74
N ALA A 215 1.90 14.18 1.12
CA ALA A 215 3.04 13.36 0.67
C ALA A 215 3.17 12.02 1.41
N ALA A 216 2.60 11.91 2.61
CA ALA A 216 2.60 10.69 3.40
C ALA A 216 1.33 10.55 4.24
N LEU A 217 0.89 9.32 4.47
CA LEU A 217 -0.32 9.00 5.21
C LEU A 217 -0.02 7.91 6.25
N THR A 218 -0.34 8.17 7.52
CA THR A 218 -0.19 7.18 8.60
C THR A 218 -1.52 6.48 8.84
N VAL A 219 -1.52 5.15 8.76
CA VAL A 219 -2.70 4.31 9.01
C VAL A 219 -2.48 3.44 10.25
N ALA A 220 -3.44 3.37 11.15
CA ALA A 220 -3.44 2.46 12.30
C ALA A 220 -4.68 1.55 12.26
N SER A 221 -4.65 0.43 12.98
CA SER A 221 -5.82 -0.43 13.15
C SER A 221 -5.95 -0.83 14.61
N SER A 222 -7.15 -0.80 15.18
CA SER A 222 -7.37 -1.26 16.56
C SER A 222 -7.09 -2.76 16.76
N ARG A 223 -6.96 -3.52 15.67
CA ARG A 223 -6.64 -4.95 15.68
C ARG A 223 -5.14 -5.23 15.57
N LEU A 224 -4.32 -4.21 15.32
CA LEU A 224 -2.88 -4.37 15.13
C LEU A 224 -2.14 -3.39 16.04
N PRO A 225 -1.09 -3.81 16.76
CA PRO A 225 -0.42 -2.95 17.74
C PRO A 225 0.55 -1.92 17.09
N TRP A 226 0.55 -1.77 15.77
CA TRP A 226 1.42 -0.84 15.05
C TRP A 226 0.64 -0.04 14.00
N ALA A 227 1.21 1.10 13.64
CA ALA A 227 0.78 1.91 12.50
C ALA A 227 1.69 1.68 11.30
N PHE A 228 1.19 1.99 10.11
CA PHE A 228 1.89 1.93 8.83
C PHE A 228 1.98 3.34 8.27
N ARG A 229 3.16 3.72 7.79
CA ARG A 229 3.32 4.95 7.03
C ARG A 229 3.37 4.61 5.54
N ILE A 230 2.52 5.26 4.77
CA ILE A 230 2.40 5.11 3.33
C ILE A 230 2.95 6.38 2.71
N GLU A 231 3.96 6.25 1.85
CA GLU A 231 4.59 7.39 1.17
C GLU A 231 4.06 7.50 -0.27
N GLY A 232 3.86 8.73 -0.72
CA GLY A 232 3.36 9.01 -2.05
C GLY A 232 4.43 8.78 -3.11
N ALA A 233 4.16 7.89 -4.06
CA ALA A 233 5.02 7.67 -5.23
C ALA A 233 4.57 8.50 -6.44
N THR A 234 3.33 9.00 -6.42
CA THR A 234 2.71 9.65 -7.58
C THR A 234 3.14 11.11 -7.68
N ARG A 235 3.64 11.51 -8.85
CA ARG A 235 3.91 12.90 -9.22
C ARG A 235 2.93 13.31 -10.31
N SER A 236 2.40 14.52 -10.22
CA SER A 236 1.53 15.11 -11.25
C SER A 236 2.00 16.52 -11.52
N GLU A 237 1.95 16.96 -12.77
CA GLU A 237 2.24 18.35 -13.16
C GLU A 237 1.34 19.37 -12.43
N ARG A 238 0.19 18.93 -11.90
CA ARG A 238 -0.73 19.77 -11.14
C ARG A 238 -0.27 20.06 -9.71
N TYR A 239 0.68 19.28 -9.19
CA TYR A 239 1.14 19.38 -7.81
C TYR A 239 2.66 19.52 -7.78
N ASP A 240 3.16 20.51 -7.04
CA ASP A 240 4.59 20.79 -6.95
C ASP A 240 5.38 19.67 -6.24
N ALA A 241 4.69 18.77 -5.53
CA ALA A 241 5.27 17.68 -4.76
C ALA A 241 4.58 16.35 -5.02
N ALA A 242 5.29 15.25 -4.71
CA ALA A 242 4.71 13.91 -4.71
C ALA A 242 3.56 13.82 -3.68
N TYR A 243 2.51 13.08 -4.03
CA TYR A 243 1.35 12.88 -3.17
C TYR A 243 0.98 11.40 -3.08
N VAL A 244 0.29 11.03 -2.01
CA VAL A 244 -0.28 9.70 -1.81
C VAL A 244 -1.54 9.60 -2.66
N SER A 245 -1.53 8.72 -3.66
CA SER A 245 -2.72 8.39 -4.45
C SER A 245 -3.58 7.31 -3.78
N VAL A 246 -4.81 7.12 -4.27
CA VAL A 246 -5.67 6.00 -3.84
C VAL A 246 -4.97 4.65 -4.06
N ARG A 247 -4.27 4.48 -5.19
CA ARG A 247 -3.45 3.30 -5.48
C ARG A 247 -2.37 3.08 -4.42
N ASP A 248 -1.62 4.13 -4.09
CA ASP A 248 -0.53 4.06 -3.11
C ASP A 248 -1.05 3.58 -1.75
N VAL A 249 -2.23 4.02 -1.33
CA VAL A 249 -2.88 3.54 -0.10
C VAL A 249 -3.18 2.05 -0.17
N LEU A 250 -3.81 1.59 -1.25
CA LEU A 250 -4.24 0.19 -1.39
C LEU A 250 -3.03 -0.76 -1.51
N ASP A 251 -2.02 -0.38 -2.29
CA ASP A 251 -0.76 -1.13 -2.42
C ASP A 251 0.05 -1.11 -1.11
N GLY A 252 0.11 0.04 -0.43
CA GLY A 252 0.77 0.18 0.87
C GLY A 252 0.13 -0.68 1.95
N LEU A 253 -1.21 -0.71 2.02
CA LEU A 253 -1.95 -1.59 2.92
C LEU A 253 -1.69 -3.07 2.62
N TYR A 254 -1.74 -3.47 1.35
CA TYR A 254 -1.44 -4.84 0.95
C TYR A 254 -0.01 -5.25 1.35
N ALA A 255 0.99 -4.42 1.04
CA ALA A 255 2.39 -4.68 1.39
C ALA A 255 2.56 -4.82 2.90
N ALA A 256 1.98 -3.91 3.68
CA ALA A 256 2.01 -3.94 5.13
C ALA A 256 1.36 -5.20 5.72
N MET A 257 0.25 -5.66 5.15
CA MET A 257 -0.47 -6.87 5.57
C MET A 257 0.27 -8.16 5.21
N ARG A 258 1.07 -8.14 4.13
CA ARG A 258 1.85 -9.30 3.67
C ARG A 258 3.18 -9.46 4.40
N ALA A 259 3.60 -8.50 5.22
CA ALA A 259 4.85 -8.57 5.94
C ALA A 259 4.88 -9.68 7.02
N PRO A 260 6.10 -10.16 7.34
CA PRO A 260 6.51 -10.86 8.54
C PRO A 260 5.63 -10.72 9.77
N VAL A 261 5.18 -11.77 10.45
CA VAL A 261 4.88 -11.64 11.89
C VAL A 261 6.11 -12.05 12.69
N GLY A 262 6.65 -11.12 13.48
CA GLY A 262 7.73 -11.39 14.42
C GLY A 262 7.24 -12.15 15.65
N GLU A 263 8.15 -12.84 16.35
CA GLU A 263 7.80 -13.60 17.55
C GLU A 263 7.18 -12.72 18.65
N ARG A 264 7.71 -11.50 18.86
CA ARG A 264 7.17 -10.54 19.82
C ARG A 264 5.74 -10.12 19.48
N GLU A 265 5.47 -9.86 18.20
CA GLU A 265 4.14 -9.49 17.69
C GLU A 265 3.14 -10.63 17.91
N TYR A 266 3.55 -11.87 17.59
CA TYR A 266 2.72 -13.05 17.78
C TYR A 266 2.43 -13.32 19.27
N LYS A 267 3.42 -13.16 20.14
CA LYS A 267 3.25 -13.36 21.60
C LYS A 267 2.30 -12.34 22.21
N ALA A 268 2.33 -11.09 21.75
CA ALA A 268 1.46 -10.00 22.20
C ALA A 268 0.01 -10.17 21.75
N TYR A 269 -0.26 -11.01 20.74
CA TYR A 269 -1.61 -11.24 20.24
C TYR A 269 -2.37 -12.24 21.11
N ALA A 270 -3.56 -11.85 21.57
CA ALA A 270 -4.37 -12.66 22.50
C ALA A 270 -4.99 -13.90 21.81
N ASP A 271 -5.58 -13.73 20.62
CA ASP A 271 -6.30 -14.80 19.93
C ASP A 271 -5.36 -15.67 19.05
N ARG A 272 -4.50 -16.45 19.69
CA ARG A 272 -3.56 -17.35 18.98
C ARG A 272 -4.28 -18.44 18.18
N ARG A 273 -5.48 -18.87 18.60
CA ARG A 273 -6.25 -19.90 17.91
C ARG A 273 -6.81 -19.37 16.58
N GLY A 274 -7.41 -18.18 16.59
CA GLY A 274 -7.90 -17.52 15.38
C GLY A 274 -6.79 -17.26 14.37
N VAL A 275 -5.60 -16.85 14.84
CA VAL A 275 -4.43 -16.66 13.96
C VAL A 275 -4.00 -17.95 13.29
N ARG A 276 -3.91 -19.06 14.04
CA ARG A 276 -3.55 -20.38 13.48
C ARG A 276 -4.57 -20.84 12.43
N HIS A 277 -5.86 -20.61 12.68
CA HIS A 277 -6.92 -20.91 11.73
C HIS A 277 -6.80 -20.06 10.47
N ALA A 278 -6.61 -18.75 10.60
CA ALA A 278 -6.47 -17.84 9.46
C ALA A 278 -5.25 -18.17 8.58
N PHE A 279 -4.12 -18.51 9.21
CA PHE A 279 -2.93 -19.01 8.53
C PHE A 279 -3.21 -20.31 7.75
N ALA A 280 -3.83 -21.30 8.39
CA ALA A 280 -4.16 -22.57 7.76
C ALA A 280 -5.10 -22.36 6.56
N GLU A 281 -6.12 -21.52 6.72
CA GLU A 281 -7.04 -21.15 5.65
C GLU A 281 -6.32 -20.46 4.49
N ARG A 282 -5.42 -19.50 4.77
CA ARG A 282 -4.60 -18.85 3.74
C ARG A 282 -3.75 -19.86 2.96
N CYS A 283 -3.09 -20.79 3.65
CA CYS A 283 -2.33 -21.86 2.99
C CYS A 283 -3.24 -22.76 2.15
N ARG A 284 -4.42 -23.12 2.64
CA ARG A 284 -5.38 -24.00 1.98
C ARG A 284 -5.92 -23.41 0.67
N VAL A 285 -6.21 -22.11 0.64
CA VAL A 285 -6.76 -21.43 -0.55
C VAL A 285 -5.68 -20.94 -1.53
N SER A 286 -4.40 -21.08 -1.18
CA SER A 286 -3.29 -20.72 -2.07
C SER A 286 -3.18 -21.71 -3.22
N SER A 287 -2.87 -21.22 -4.42
CA SER A 287 -2.49 -22.10 -5.54
C SER A 287 -1.18 -22.84 -5.30
N ARG A 288 -0.38 -22.38 -4.33
CA ARG A 288 0.90 -23.00 -3.94
C ARG A 288 0.98 -23.14 -2.40
N PRO A 289 0.28 -24.12 -1.81
CA PRO A 289 0.19 -24.27 -0.36
C PRO A 289 1.55 -24.45 0.33
N ALA A 290 2.47 -25.20 -0.29
CA ALA A 290 3.80 -25.44 0.27
C ALA A 290 4.64 -24.16 0.35
N GLU A 291 4.66 -23.35 -0.71
CA GLU A 291 5.36 -22.05 -0.73
C GLU A 291 4.73 -21.06 0.27
N GLU A 292 3.41 -20.99 0.31
CA GLU A 292 2.70 -20.07 1.23
C GLU A 292 2.90 -20.48 2.70
N LYS A 293 3.00 -21.80 2.97
CA LYS A 293 3.32 -22.34 4.30
C LYS A 293 4.77 -22.05 4.70
N ALA A 294 5.71 -22.17 3.77
CA ALA A 294 7.14 -21.89 4.00
C ALA A 294 7.40 -20.41 4.35
N GLN A 295 6.53 -19.50 3.92
CA GLN A 295 6.62 -18.08 4.25
C GLN A 295 6.15 -17.74 5.68
N GLY A 296 5.57 -18.70 6.40
CA GLY A 296 5.14 -18.53 7.79
C GLY A 296 3.98 -17.54 7.97
N LEU A 297 3.79 -17.08 9.20
CA LEU A 297 2.73 -16.14 9.58
C LEU A 297 2.95 -14.75 8.97
N ARG A 298 1.86 -14.15 8.50
CA ARG A 298 1.81 -12.79 7.97
C ARG A 298 0.88 -11.93 8.79
N ARG A 299 1.10 -10.62 8.79
CA ARG A 299 0.29 -9.67 9.58
C ARG A 299 -1.20 -9.75 9.26
N VAL A 300 -1.56 -10.10 8.03
CA VAL A 300 -2.96 -10.37 7.64
C VAL A 300 -3.60 -11.52 8.42
N ASP A 301 -2.83 -12.52 8.87
CA ASP A 301 -3.34 -13.65 9.66
C ASP A 301 -3.77 -13.20 11.07
N LEU A 302 -3.20 -12.10 11.56
CA LEU A 302 -3.61 -11.48 12.83
C LEU A 302 -5.01 -10.87 12.74
N LEU A 303 -5.49 -10.56 11.54
CA LEU A 303 -6.85 -10.04 11.36
C LEU A 303 -7.94 -11.12 11.46
N THR A 304 -7.54 -12.39 11.53
CA THR A 304 -8.43 -13.56 11.66
C THR A 304 -9.56 -13.58 10.64
N THR A 305 -10.80 -13.29 11.04
CA THR A 305 -12.00 -13.25 10.18
C THR A 305 -12.28 -11.88 9.56
N ARG A 306 -11.57 -10.83 10.00
CA ARG A 306 -11.79 -9.42 9.64
C ARG A 306 -10.79 -8.94 8.59
N ILE A 307 -10.86 -9.57 7.43
CA ILE A 307 -9.88 -9.40 6.35
C ILE A 307 -10.32 -8.42 5.26
N TRP A 308 -11.56 -7.93 5.32
CA TRP A 308 -12.10 -7.02 4.32
C TRP A 308 -11.88 -5.58 4.73
N PHE A 309 -11.35 -4.77 3.82
CA PHE A 309 -11.25 -3.33 3.98
C PHE A 309 -12.65 -2.71 4.00
N ALA A 310 -12.98 -1.98 5.07
CA ALA A 310 -14.25 -1.26 5.23
C ALA A 310 -14.09 0.26 5.12
N GLY A 311 -12.91 0.74 4.75
CA GLY A 311 -12.58 2.15 4.69
C GLY A 311 -11.58 2.61 5.75
N LEU A 312 -11.24 3.89 5.64
CA LEU A 312 -10.43 4.67 6.55
C LEU A 312 -11.34 5.68 7.24
N GLU A 313 -11.14 5.83 8.54
CA GLU A 313 -11.82 6.81 9.37
C GLU A 313 -10.78 7.71 10.02
N ARG A 314 -11.11 8.99 10.20
CA ARG A 314 -10.16 9.91 10.82
C ARG A 314 -9.94 9.56 12.29
N GLY A 315 -8.68 9.48 12.70
CA GLY A 315 -8.27 9.35 14.08
C GLY A 315 -7.58 10.61 14.60
N ASP A 316 -7.00 10.49 15.79
CA ASP A 316 -6.28 11.56 16.45
C ASP A 316 -4.88 11.77 15.86
N GLY A 317 -4.35 12.99 16.00
CA GLY A 317 -2.97 13.29 15.61
C GLY A 317 -2.66 13.15 14.11
N GLY A 318 -3.67 13.18 13.24
CA GLY A 318 -3.49 13.00 11.79
C GLY A 318 -3.32 11.54 11.34
N VAL A 319 -3.64 10.58 12.22
CA VAL A 319 -3.63 9.15 11.90
C VAL A 319 -4.99 8.73 11.33
N TRP A 320 -4.99 7.88 10.31
CA TRP A 320 -6.19 7.28 9.75
C TRP A 320 -6.42 5.88 10.34
N ASN A 321 -7.59 5.64 10.89
CA ASN A 321 -7.99 4.36 11.43
C ASN A 321 -8.53 3.45 10.31
N LEU A 322 -7.81 2.39 10.00
CA LEU A 322 -8.25 1.29 9.15
C LEU A 322 -9.42 0.56 9.81
N ARG A 323 -10.57 0.57 9.14
CA ARG A 323 -11.74 -0.20 9.55
C ARG A 323 -11.82 -1.47 8.72
N LEU A 324 -12.17 -2.54 9.42
CA LEU A 324 -12.23 -3.89 8.86
C LEU A 324 -13.65 -4.42 8.99
N ALA A 325 -14.13 -5.07 7.94
CA ALA A 325 -15.37 -5.82 7.94
C ALA A 325 -15.08 -7.31 8.11
N GLU A 326 -16.01 -8.01 8.73
CA GLU A 326 -16.02 -9.47 8.73
C GLU A 326 -16.34 -9.96 7.31
N SER A 327 -15.79 -11.12 6.96
CA SER A 327 -16.28 -11.83 5.77
C SER A 327 -17.79 -11.99 5.92
N GLU A 328 -18.57 -11.40 5.02
CA GLU A 328 -19.94 -11.86 4.79
C GLU A 328 -19.82 -13.32 4.35
N VAL A 329 -19.89 -14.22 5.32
CA VAL A 329 -20.21 -15.61 5.06
C VAL A 329 -21.59 -15.51 4.42
N ALA A 330 -21.66 -15.73 3.11
CA ALA A 330 -22.91 -15.80 2.39
C ALA A 330 -23.84 -16.72 3.19
N LYS A 331 -24.83 -16.12 3.85
CA LYS A 331 -25.91 -16.84 4.52
C LYS A 331 -26.86 -17.34 3.45
#